data_AF-A0AAU5G6S6-F1
#
_entry.id   AF-A0AAU5G6S6-F1
#
_cell.length_a   1.000
_cell.length_b   1.000
_cell.length_c   1.000
_cell.angle_alpha   90.00
_cell.angle_beta   90.00
_cell.angle_gamma   90.00
#
_symmetry.space_group_name_H-M   'P 1'
#
loop_
_entity.id
_entity.type
_entity.pdbx_description
1 polymer ?
#
loop_
_entity_poly.entity_id
_entity_poly.type
_entity_poly.pdbx_seq_one_letter_code
_entity_poly.pdbx_strand_id
1 'polypeptide(L)'
;MTSLSEPSRRTVLTAAVATAAATAAAAAGQAVADTTSGRGEAPARLAHTPERLADYRAWTSYTDWRAGRAKGTRAKPGERPGLVIDAPLGTTDYTDPHTGRTASWEYATWTSPVHRLTVPATEVVPSWNARTPDGTWVQIELKGTYSDGADTPWYVLGRWAAGDQDIRRTSVDGQEDGRSSVWTDTFAIDDPATGLRLVSYRLRLTLYRTPGTRLTPTVWRLGAMGSDVPDRFTVPASTPGLARELNVPRYSQETHKGQYPEYDNGGEAWCSPTSSQMIIEFWGRKPSAADLAWVDPAFADPQVCHAARFTFDYQYEGCGNWPFNAAYAATFKDLQGVVTRLGSLTDLETLIAAGIPAITSQSFLAEELTGAGYGTAGHLMTVIGFTADGDVIANDPNSPTNEAVRRIYRRREWENIWLRTKRYNAAGKVVSGTGGVCYLYFPARPTSRQRAALAAVGVI
;
A
#
# COMPACT_ATOMS: atom_id res chain seq x y z
N MET A 1 40.76 -7.77 18.60
CA MET A 1 40.37 -8.20 17.23
C MET A 1 38.86 -8.24 17.21
N THR A 2 38.26 -7.13 16.84
CA THR A 2 36.82 -6.86 16.88
C THR A 2 36.34 -6.79 15.43
N SER A 3 35.67 -7.84 14.95
CA SER A 3 35.08 -7.84 13.61
C SER A 3 33.80 -7.00 13.63
N LEU A 4 33.86 -5.88 12.92
CA LEU A 4 32.70 -5.06 12.57
C LEU A 4 31.79 -5.92 11.68
N SER A 5 30.60 -6.25 12.19
CA SER A 5 29.51 -6.82 11.41
C SER A 5 28.91 -5.74 10.51
N GLU A 6 28.80 -6.04 9.22
CA GLU A 6 28.11 -5.21 8.23
C GLU A 6 26.62 -5.04 8.59
N PRO A 7 26.00 -3.86 8.34
CA PRO A 7 24.58 -3.66 8.62
C PRO A 7 23.71 -4.38 7.57
N SER A 8 22.89 -5.32 8.04
CA SER A 8 21.80 -5.95 7.28
C SER A 8 20.69 -4.92 6.96
N ARG A 9 19.82 -5.25 5.98
CA ARG A 9 18.75 -4.43 5.39
C ARG A 9 17.61 -4.02 6.36
N ARG A 10 17.89 -3.75 7.64
CA ARG A 10 17.02 -2.94 8.49
C ARG A 10 17.10 -1.49 8.02
N THR A 11 15.96 -0.83 7.86
CA THR A 11 15.76 0.61 7.53
C THR A 11 15.55 0.93 6.04
N VAL A 12 14.30 0.92 5.57
CA VAL A 12 13.69 2.05 4.85
C VAL A 12 12.18 2.00 5.06
N LEU A 13 11.73 2.39 6.24
CA LEU A 13 10.41 2.93 6.55
C LEU A 13 10.48 3.28 8.05
N THR A 14 11.21 4.35 8.36
CA THR A 14 11.13 5.04 9.66
C THR A 14 11.37 6.50 9.36
N ALA A 15 10.39 7.31 9.70
CA ALA A 15 10.50 8.76 9.70
C ALA A 15 11.48 9.16 10.81
N ALA A 16 12.57 9.82 10.43
CA ALA A 16 13.35 10.63 11.36
C ALA A 16 13.61 11.96 10.66
N VAL A 17 12.82 12.96 11.02
CA VAL A 17 13.03 14.36 10.62
C VAL A 17 14.24 14.87 11.40
N ALA A 18 15.37 15.01 10.72
CA ALA A 18 16.49 15.80 11.20
C ALA A 18 16.63 17.02 10.27
N THR A 19 16.24 18.20 10.78
CA THR A 19 16.51 19.49 10.13
C THR A 19 18.00 19.81 10.23
N ALA A 20 18.68 19.89 9.09
CA ALA A 20 20.02 20.48 9.00
C ALA A 20 20.02 21.58 7.94
N ALA A 21 20.30 22.81 8.39
CA ALA A 21 20.51 23.97 7.55
C ALA A 21 21.83 23.83 6.75
N ALA A 22 21.80 24.12 5.45
CA ALA A 22 22.97 24.14 4.59
C ALA A 22 23.27 25.57 4.12
N THR A 23 24.53 25.98 4.30
CA THR A 23 25.16 27.11 3.60
C THR A 23 25.92 26.60 2.37
N ALA A 24 25.81 27.36 1.28
CA ALA A 24 26.22 27.03 -0.08
C ALA A 24 27.73 27.08 -0.36
N ALA A 25 28.16 26.39 -1.44
CA ALA A 25 29.10 26.91 -2.44
C ALA A 25 29.01 26.09 -3.75
N ALA A 26 29.02 26.79 -4.88
CA ALA A 26 28.85 26.29 -6.24
C ALA A 26 30.17 25.86 -6.90
N ALA A 27 30.08 24.99 -7.92
CA ALA A 27 30.99 25.01 -9.06
C ALA A 27 30.31 24.38 -10.30
N ALA A 28 30.35 25.11 -11.41
CA ALA A 28 29.81 24.74 -12.71
C ALA A 28 30.82 23.92 -13.53
N GLY A 29 30.30 23.07 -14.44
CA GLY A 29 31.08 22.44 -15.50
C GLY A 29 30.19 22.12 -16.71
N GLN A 30 30.40 22.84 -17.80
CA GLN A 30 29.80 22.60 -19.12
C GLN A 30 30.58 21.52 -19.89
N ALA A 31 29.90 20.72 -20.72
CA ALA A 31 30.41 20.17 -21.98
C ALA A 31 29.22 19.72 -22.86
N VAL A 32 28.83 20.52 -23.85
CA VAL A 32 29.10 20.38 -25.30
C VAL A 32 28.45 19.15 -25.96
N ALA A 33 27.52 19.47 -26.87
CA ALA A 33 26.82 18.56 -27.76
C ALA A 33 27.70 18.12 -28.93
N ASP A 34 27.43 16.93 -29.48
CA ASP A 34 27.87 16.58 -30.81
C ASP A 34 26.74 15.94 -31.61
N THR A 35 26.49 16.52 -32.77
CA THR A 35 25.42 16.18 -33.72
C THR A 35 25.97 15.30 -34.84
N THR A 36 25.36 14.16 -35.09
CA THR A 36 25.49 13.49 -36.40
C THR A 36 24.14 12.96 -36.88
N SER A 37 23.82 13.34 -38.11
CA SER A 37 22.63 13.03 -38.89
C SER A 37 22.77 11.68 -39.60
N GLY A 38 21.72 10.84 -39.57
CA GLY A 38 21.60 9.62 -40.35
C GLY A 38 20.15 9.32 -40.73
N ARG A 39 19.91 9.07 -42.02
CA ARG A 39 18.62 8.94 -42.71
C ARG A 39 17.74 7.77 -42.22
N GLY A 40 16.46 8.08 -41.98
CA GLY A 40 15.31 7.47 -42.65
C GLY A 40 15.13 5.95 -42.64
N GLU A 41 14.48 5.44 -41.60
CA GLU A 41 13.64 4.24 -41.68
C GLU A 41 12.31 4.53 -40.99
N ALA A 42 11.20 4.25 -41.69
CA ALA A 42 9.86 4.44 -41.17
C ALA A 42 9.58 3.40 -40.06
N PRO A 43 9.25 3.80 -38.83
CA PRO A 43 8.96 2.81 -37.79
C PRO A 43 7.53 2.31 -37.99
N ALA A 44 7.42 1.03 -38.37
CA ALA A 44 6.22 0.26 -38.10
C ALA A 44 5.98 0.29 -36.58
N ARG A 45 5.03 1.12 -36.12
CA ARG A 45 4.52 1.08 -34.75
C ARG A 45 3.75 -0.23 -34.58
N LEU A 46 4.47 -1.31 -34.33
CA LEU A 46 3.95 -2.32 -33.42
C LEU A 46 3.85 -1.61 -32.08
N ALA A 47 2.62 -1.26 -31.68
CA ALA A 47 2.34 -0.80 -30.33
C ALA A 47 2.78 -1.91 -29.38
N HIS A 48 4.03 -1.85 -28.91
CA HIS A 48 4.48 -2.65 -27.78
C HIS A 48 3.58 -2.21 -26.63
N THR A 49 2.60 -3.05 -26.29
CA THR A 49 1.92 -2.91 -25.01
C THR A 49 3.04 -3.03 -23.98
N PRO A 50 3.31 -2.01 -23.16
CA PRO A 50 4.41 -2.09 -22.21
C PRO A 50 4.22 -3.34 -21.36
N GLU A 51 5.28 -4.11 -21.23
CA GLU A 51 5.28 -5.35 -20.46
C GLU A 51 4.83 -5.01 -19.03
N ARG A 52 3.77 -5.69 -18.55
CA ARG A 52 3.25 -5.43 -17.21
C ARG A 52 4.30 -5.87 -16.19
N LEU A 53 4.68 -4.96 -15.29
CA LEU A 53 5.67 -5.20 -14.23
C LEU A 53 5.07 -5.81 -12.96
N ALA A 54 3.74 -5.93 -12.93
CA ALA A 54 3.00 -6.49 -11.82
C ALA A 54 1.80 -7.29 -12.33
N ASP A 55 1.44 -8.30 -11.54
CA ASP A 55 0.24 -9.10 -11.69
C ASP A 55 -0.58 -9.00 -10.39
N TYR A 56 -1.88 -8.86 -10.51
CA TYR A 56 -2.78 -8.77 -9.37
C TYR A 56 -3.94 -9.74 -9.53
N ARG A 57 -4.16 -10.55 -8.50
CA ARG A 57 -5.30 -11.47 -8.42
C ARG A 57 -6.04 -11.27 -7.12
N ALA A 58 -7.37 -11.25 -7.20
CA ALA A 58 -8.25 -11.20 -6.04
C ALA A 58 -9.44 -12.15 -6.15
N TRP A 59 -9.88 -12.66 -5.00
CA TRP A 59 -11.10 -13.41 -4.79
C TRP A 59 -12.14 -12.48 -4.16
N THR A 60 -13.26 -12.27 -4.85
CA THR A 60 -14.28 -11.27 -4.46
C THR A 60 -15.72 -11.76 -4.63
N SER A 61 -15.95 -12.67 -5.58
CA SER A 61 -17.29 -13.16 -5.91
C SER A 61 -17.66 -14.40 -5.10
N TYR A 62 -18.96 -14.73 -5.09
CA TYR A 62 -19.45 -15.98 -4.49
C TYR A 62 -18.76 -17.22 -5.10
N THR A 63 -18.55 -17.20 -6.42
CA THR A 63 -17.84 -18.28 -7.14
C THR A 63 -16.37 -18.36 -6.73
N ASP A 64 -15.70 -17.22 -6.57
CA ASP A 64 -14.31 -17.19 -6.07
C ASP A 64 -14.19 -17.83 -4.70
N TRP A 65 -15.09 -17.47 -3.76
CA TRP A 65 -15.09 -18.04 -2.42
C TRP A 65 -15.38 -19.54 -2.43
N ARG A 66 -16.26 -20.01 -3.31
CA ARG A 66 -16.53 -21.44 -3.49
C ARG A 66 -15.41 -22.22 -4.15
N ALA A 67 -14.55 -21.57 -4.93
CA ALA A 67 -13.44 -22.22 -5.60
C ALA A 67 -12.29 -22.56 -4.64
N GLY A 68 -12.15 -21.83 -3.53
CA GLY A 68 -11.16 -22.13 -2.50
C GLY A 68 -11.53 -23.31 -1.62
N ARG A 69 -10.52 -23.87 -0.96
CA ARG A 69 -10.70 -24.96 0.03
C ARG A 69 -11.16 -24.36 1.35
N ALA A 70 -12.46 -24.46 1.61
CA ALA A 70 -13.06 -24.09 2.88
C ALA A 70 -12.87 -25.20 3.94
N LYS A 71 -12.50 -24.80 5.15
CA LYS A 71 -12.50 -25.64 6.35
C LYS A 71 -13.16 -24.83 7.47
N GLY A 72 -14.43 -25.11 7.74
CA GLY A 72 -15.20 -24.37 8.74
C GLY A 72 -15.65 -22.97 8.31
N THR A 73 -15.32 -22.54 7.09
CA THR A 73 -15.80 -21.30 6.47
C THR A 73 -16.90 -21.61 5.46
N ARG A 74 -17.74 -20.61 5.16
CA ARG A 74 -18.69 -20.68 4.04
C ARG A 74 -18.70 -19.39 3.23
N ALA A 75 -18.98 -19.51 1.94
CA ALA A 75 -19.31 -18.38 1.09
C ALA A 75 -20.71 -17.85 1.45
N LYS A 76 -20.80 -16.59 1.86
CA LYS A 76 -22.04 -15.86 2.09
C LYS A 76 -22.47 -15.18 0.78
N PRO A 77 -23.64 -15.53 0.21
CA PRO A 77 -24.17 -14.84 -0.96
C PRO A 77 -24.73 -13.46 -0.57
N GLY A 78 -25.05 -12.64 -1.57
CA GLY A 78 -25.65 -11.31 -1.40
C GLY A 78 -25.10 -10.30 -2.39
N GLU A 79 -25.49 -9.03 -2.23
CA GLU A 79 -25.01 -7.93 -3.10
C GLU A 79 -23.49 -7.75 -3.05
N ARG A 80 -22.88 -8.02 -1.88
CA ARG A 80 -21.43 -8.08 -1.68
C ARG A 80 -21.09 -9.46 -1.09
N PRO A 81 -20.84 -10.47 -1.94
CA PRO A 81 -20.45 -11.79 -1.46
C PRO A 81 -19.24 -11.72 -0.55
N GLY A 82 -19.18 -12.60 0.43
CA GLY A 82 -18.06 -12.63 1.36
C GLY A 82 -17.84 -14.01 1.95
N LEU A 83 -16.73 -14.15 2.67
CA LEU A 83 -16.38 -15.35 3.41
C LEU A 83 -16.65 -15.12 4.90
N VAL A 84 -17.29 -16.09 5.54
CA VAL A 84 -17.63 -16.05 6.97
C VAL A 84 -17.31 -17.40 7.64
N ILE A 85 -17.29 -17.42 8.97
CA ILE A 85 -17.24 -18.65 9.77
C ILE A 85 -18.60 -19.37 9.66
N ASP A 86 -18.53 -20.68 9.43
CA ASP A 86 -19.67 -21.61 9.47
C ASP A 86 -19.69 -22.42 10.75
N ALA A 87 -18.78 -23.39 10.84
CA ALA A 87 -18.49 -24.15 12.04
C ALA A 87 -17.00 -23.99 12.34
N PRO A 88 -16.60 -23.66 13.57
CA PRO A 88 -15.19 -23.55 13.91
C PRO A 88 -14.51 -24.92 13.76
N LEU A 89 -13.26 -24.91 13.31
CA LEU A 89 -12.41 -26.11 13.25
C LEU A 89 -11.94 -26.55 14.64
N GLY A 90 -11.90 -25.61 15.56
CA GLY A 90 -11.49 -25.80 16.94
C GLY A 90 -11.21 -24.45 17.59
N THR A 91 -10.58 -24.52 18.75
CA THR A 91 -10.13 -23.36 19.51
C THR A 91 -8.61 -23.32 19.53
N THR A 92 -8.04 -22.12 19.53
CA THR A 92 -6.61 -21.89 19.69
C THR A 92 -6.39 -20.69 20.60
N ASP A 93 -5.33 -20.73 21.41
CA ASP A 93 -4.94 -19.58 22.22
C ASP A 93 -4.03 -18.65 21.42
N TYR A 94 -4.30 -17.36 21.52
CA TYR A 94 -3.43 -16.31 20.97
C TYR A 94 -2.98 -15.41 22.12
N THR A 95 -1.67 -15.33 22.31
CA THR A 95 -1.04 -14.31 23.14
C THR A 95 -0.66 -13.14 22.25
N ASP A 96 -1.32 -12.01 22.48
CA ASP A 96 -1.00 -10.77 21.80
C ASP A 96 0.38 -10.27 22.27
N PRO A 97 1.38 -10.15 21.36
CA PRO A 97 2.75 -9.83 21.76
C PRO A 97 2.92 -8.42 22.31
N HIS A 98 1.96 -7.52 22.03
CA HIS A 98 2.03 -6.10 22.37
C HIS A 98 1.34 -5.78 23.69
N THR A 99 0.42 -6.64 24.13
CA THR A 99 -0.29 -6.49 25.41
C THR A 99 0.05 -7.59 26.42
N GLY A 100 0.65 -8.70 25.98
CA GLY A 100 0.88 -9.89 26.79
C GLY A 100 -0.39 -10.65 27.19
N ARG A 101 -1.57 -10.22 26.71
CA ARG A 101 -2.85 -10.86 27.04
C ARG A 101 -3.04 -12.10 26.18
N THR A 102 -3.34 -13.22 26.83
CA THR A 102 -3.76 -14.46 26.16
C THR A 102 -5.27 -14.56 26.13
N ALA A 103 -5.83 -14.87 24.96
CA ALA A 103 -7.25 -15.18 24.80
C ALA A 103 -7.43 -16.41 23.90
N SER A 104 -8.44 -17.22 24.19
CA SER A 104 -8.84 -18.34 23.34
C SER A 104 -9.77 -17.88 22.23
N TRP A 105 -9.58 -18.43 21.03
CA TRP A 105 -10.33 -18.07 19.82
C TRP A 105 -10.80 -19.31 19.07
N GLU A 106 -12.07 -19.33 18.71
CA GLU A 106 -12.57 -20.26 17.70
C GLU A 106 -12.07 -19.81 16.33
N TYR A 107 -11.62 -20.75 15.50
CA TYR A 107 -11.07 -20.41 14.19
C TYR A 107 -11.64 -21.27 13.06
N ALA A 108 -11.65 -20.69 11.85
CA ALA A 108 -11.93 -21.40 10.61
C ALA A 108 -10.98 -20.92 9.52
N THR A 109 -10.73 -21.75 8.51
CA THR A 109 -9.78 -21.42 7.44
C THR A 109 -10.40 -21.51 6.06
N TRP A 110 -9.87 -20.70 5.16
CA TRP A 110 -10.10 -20.80 3.73
C TRP A 110 -8.77 -20.64 3.01
N THR A 111 -8.50 -21.49 2.04
CA THR A 111 -7.28 -21.43 1.23
C THR A 111 -7.63 -21.27 -0.23
N SER A 112 -7.03 -20.28 -0.89
CA SER A 112 -7.28 -20.00 -2.29
C SER A 112 -6.84 -21.17 -3.19
N PRO A 113 -7.40 -21.30 -4.40
CA PRO A 113 -6.72 -21.98 -5.50
C PRO A 113 -5.31 -21.40 -5.71
N VAL A 114 -4.45 -22.16 -6.37
CA VAL A 114 -3.15 -21.64 -6.82
C VAL A 114 -3.39 -20.53 -7.83
N HIS A 115 -2.74 -19.40 -7.61
CA HIS A 115 -2.58 -18.37 -8.62
C HIS A 115 -1.17 -18.47 -9.20
N ARG A 116 -1.07 -18.70 -10.51
CA ARG A 116 0.21 -18.62 -11.23
C ARG A 116 0.38 -17.18 -11.68
N LEU A 117 1.46 -16.56 -11.24
CA LEU A 117 1.76 -15.18 -11.57
C LEU A 117 2.09 -15.09 -13.06
N THR A 118 1.48 -14.11 -13.75
CA THR A 118 1.87 -13.80 -15.13
C THR A 118 3.21 -13.06 -15.19
N VAL A 119 3.60 -12.46 -14.07
CA VAL A 119 4.90 -11.82 -13.83
C VAL A 119 5.57 -12.56 -12.68
N PRO A 120 6.52 -13.49 -12.93
CA PRO A 120 7.31 -14.11 -11.88
C PRO A 120 7.91 -13.04 -10.96
N ALA A 121 7.54 -13.07 -9.68
CA ALA A 121 7.70 -11.92 -8.81
C ALA A 121 8.95 -11.99 -7.95
N THR A 122 9.53 -10.83 -7.67
CA THR A 122 10.52 -10.62 -6.60
C THR A 122 9.87 -10.13 -5.31
N GLU A 123 8.68 -9.52 -5.40
CA GLU A 123 7.91 -9.05 -4.26
C GLU A 123 6.45 -9.44 -4.37
N VAL A 124 5.78 -9.71 -3.23
CA VAL A 124 4.34 -9.90 -3.17
C VAL A 124 3.75 -9.15 -1.97
N VAL A 125 2.72 -8.34 -2.24
CA VAL A 125 1.97 -7.60 -1.21
C VAL A 125 0.51 -8.04 -1.22
N PRO A 126 0.01 -8.74 -0.19
CA PRO A 126 -1.40 -9.06 -0.08
C PRO A 126 -2.21 -7.83 0.34
N SER A 127 -3.49 -7.81 -0.02
CA SER A 127 -4.46 -6.85 0.52
C SER A 127 -5.80 -7.54 0.74
N TRP A 128 -6.54 -7.10 1.76
CA TRP A 128 -7.83 -7.68 2.13
C TRP A 128 -8.83 -6.59 2.47
N ASN A 129 -10.11 -6.93 2.38
CA ASN A 129 -11.22 -6.05 2.75
C ASN A 129 -12.14 -6.86 3.66
N ALA A 130 -12.20 -6.48 4.94
CA ALA A 130 -12.94 -7.24 5.92
C ALA A 130 -13.71 -6.32 6.87
N ARG A 131 -14.87 -6.80 7.30
CA ARG A 131 -15.52 -6.34 8.53
C ARG A 131 -15.17 -7.31 9.64
N THR A 132 -14.65 -6.78 10.72
CA THR A 132 -14.31 -7.51 11.95
C THR A 132 -15.06 -6.84 13.10
N PRO A 133 -16.32 -7.26 13.39
CA PRO A 133 -17.01 -6.83 14.61
C PRO A 133 -16.19 -7.20 15.85
N ASP A 134 -16.39 -6.48 16.95
CA ASP A 134 -15.79 -6.80 18.25
C ASP A 134 -15.94 -8.30 18.58
N GLY A 135 -14.88 -8.89 19.12
CA GLY A 135 -14.76 -10.32 19.33
C GLY A 135 -14.42 -11.10 18.05
N THR A 136 -13.89 -10.45 17.00
CA THR A 136 -13.43 -11.13 15.77
C THR A 136 -12.20 -10.47 15.16
N TRP A 137 -11.38 -11.27 14.49
CA TRP A 137 -10.22 -10.80 13.74
C TRP A 137 -9.84 -11.79 12.64
N VAL A 138 -8.87 -11.43 11.80
CA VAL A 138 -8.39 -12.27 10.68
C VAL A 138 -6.87 -12.35 10.62
N GLN A 139 -6.35 -13.46 10.12
CA GLN A 139 -4.94 -13.64 9.76
C GLN A 139 -4.82 -13.91 8.27
N ILE A 140 -3.88 -13.23 7.62
CA ILE A 140 -3.58 -13.37 6.19
C ILE A 140 -2.22 -14.06 6.06
N GLU A 141 -2.19 -15.12 5.26
CA GLU A 141 -1.02 -15.97 5.13
C GLU A 141 -0.73 -16.26 3.66
N LEU A 142 0.55 -16.40 3.31
CA LEU A 142 1.01 -16.69 1.96
C LEU A 142 1.90 -17.93 1.96
N LYS A 143 1.69 -18.81 0.98
CA LYS A 143 2.66 -19.82 0.60
C LYS A 143 2.85 -19.76 -0.90
N GLY A 144 4.09 -19.73 -1.35
CA GLY A 144 4.42 -19.73 -2.78
C GLY A 144 5.30 -20.89 -3.20
N THR A 145 5.52 -20.93 -4.51
CA THR A 145 6.44 -21.85 -5.17
C THR A 145 7.41 -20.99 -5.97
N TYR A 146 8.70 -21.27 -5.80
CA TYR A 146 9.81 -20.63 -6.49
C TYR A 146 9.97 -21.14 -7.93
N SER A 147 10.75 -20.42 -8.74
CA SER A 147 11.05 -20.76 -10.12
C SER A 147 11.83 -22.07 -10.30
N ASP A 148 12.52 -22.55 -9.26
CA ASP A 148 13.20 -23.84 -9.24
C ASP A 148 12.29 -25.01 -8.78
N GLY A 149 11.01 -24.72 -8.47
CA GLY A 149 10.01 -25.69 -8.06
C GLY A 149 9.95 -25.95 -6.54
N ALA A 150 10.86 -25.38 -5.74
CA ALA A 150 10.76 -25.47 -4.28
C ALA A 150 9.63 -24.59 -3.75
N ASP A 151 9.06 -24.98 -2.61
CA ASP A 151 8.02 -24.22 -1.93
C ASP A 151 8.61 -23.32 -0.83
N THR A 152 7.98 -22.16 -0.61
CA THR A 152 8.21 -21.37 0.60
C THR A 152 7.59 -22.05 1.83
N PRO A 153 7.99 -21.68 3.05
CA PRO A 153 7.12 -21.89 4.22
C PRO A 153 5.81 -21.09 4.09
N TRP A 154 4.89 -21.29 5.04
CA TRP A 154 3.76 -20.37 5.20
C TRP A 154 4.23 -19.14 5.97
N TYR A 155 4.07 -17.97 5.35
CA TYR A 155 4.30 -16.67 5.97
C TYR A 155 2.99 -16.07 6.48
N VAL A 156 3.03 -15.37 7.61
CA VAL A 156 1.94 -14.56 8.14
C VAL A 156 2.18 -13.10 7.75
N LEU A 157 1.33 -12.55 6.89
CA LEU A 157 1.51 -11.21 6.32
C LEU A 157 0.73 -10.14 7.10
N GLY A 158 -0.10 -10.56 8.05
CA GLY A 158 -0.76 -9.66 8.98
C GLY A 158 -1.80 -10.37 9.84
N ARG A 159 -1.90 -9.94 11.10
CA ARG A 159 -3.02 -10.21 11.99
C ARG A 159 -3.80 -8.92 12.17
N TRP A 160 -5.08 -8.93 11.81
CA TRP A 160 -5.82 -7.69 11.63
C TRP A 160 -7.23 -7.75 12.23
N ALA A 161 -7.56 -6.71 12.97
CA ALA A 161 -8.90 -6.32 13.39
C ALA A 161 -9.11 -4.84 13.04
N ALA A 162 -10.37 -4.41 12.88
CA ALA A 162 -10.67 -3.01 12.58
C ALA A 162 -10.34 -2.14 13.80
N GLY A 163 -10.85 -2.54 14.97
CA GLY A 163 -10.45 -1.97 16.25
C GLY A 163 -9.13 -2.53 16.78
N ASP A 164 -8.71 -2.05 17.95
CA ASP A 164 -7.46 -2.42 18.63
C ASP A 164 -7.69 -3.02 20.03
N GLN A 165 -8.92 -3.45 20.33
CA GLN A 165 -9.33 -3.98 21.64
C GLN A 165 -9.26 -5.51 21.74
N ASP A 166 -9.62 -6.21 20.65
CA ASP A 166 -9.57 -7.68 20.57
C ASP A 166 -8.13 -8.19 20.43
N ILE A 167 -7.40 -7.55 19.51
CA ILE A 167 -5.97 -7.70 19.29
C ILE A 167 -5.38 -6.34 18.93
N ARG A 168 -4.10 -6.13 19.23
CA ARG A 168 -3.28 -5.10 18.62
C ARG A 168 -2.88 -5.60 17.24
N ARG A 169 -3.55 -5.10 16.20
CA ARG A 169 -3.25 -5.50 14.80
C ARG A 169 -1.76 -5.31 14.51
N THR A 170 -1.18 -6.27 13.80
CA THR A 170 0.27 -6.40 13.79
C THR A 170 0.77 -7.11 12.54
N SER A 171 1.86 -6.61 11.96
CA SER A 171 2.76 -7.42 11.14
C SER A 171 3.50 -8.45 12.01
N VAL A 172 4.25 -9.35 11.38
CA VAL A 172 4.98 -10.42 12.08
C VAL A 172 6.43 -10.42 11.60
N ASP A 173 7.35 -10.14 12.52
CA ASP A 173 8.80 -10.06 12.27
C ASP A 173 9.48 -11.43 12.20
N GLY A 174 10.70 -11.43 11.67
CA GLY A 174 11.64 -12.56 11.76
C GLY A 174 11.27 -13.77 10.89
N GLN A 175 10.45 -13.56 9.86
CA GLN A 175 10.05 -14.63 8.96
C GLN A 175 10.95 -14.66 7.72
N GLU A 176 11.77 -15.70 7.60
CA GLU A 176 12.70 -15.91 6.50
C GLU A 176 12.90 -17.42 6.22
N ASP A 177 13.39 -17.77 5.03
CA ASP A 177 13.79 -19.13 4.67
C ASP A 177 15.20 -19.23 4.04
N GLY A 178 15.98 -18.14 4.12
CA GLY A 178 17.29 -17.99 3.50
C GLY A 178 17.26 -17.72 1.99
N ARG A 179 16.05 -17.58 1.41
CA ARG A 179 15.83 -17.24 -0.01
C ARG A 179 14.84 -16.09 -0.16
N SER A 180 13.91 -15.99 0.78
CA SER A 180 12.93 -14.93 0.90
C SER A 180 12.66 -14.58 2.36
N SER A 181 12.20 -13.35 2.55
CA SER A 181 11.84 -12.79 3.84
C SER A 181 10.54 -12.00 3.76
N VAL A 182 9.87 -11.79 4.90
CA VAL A 182 8.77 -10.84 5.02
C VAL A 182 9.25 -9.57 5.70
N TRP A 183 9.04 -8.44 5.03
CA TRP A 183 9.33 -7.10 5.53
C TRP A 183 8.04 -6.37 5.83
N THR A 184 7.60 -6.37 7.09
CA THR A 184 6.33 -5.77 7.57
C THR A 184 5.10 -6.35 6.84
N ASP A 185 4.82 -5.91 5.63
CA ASP A 185 3.66 -6.26 4.81
C ASP A 185 4.02 -6.89 3.45
N THR A 186 5.31 -7.02 3.14
CA THR A 186 5.81 -7.44 1.83
C THR A 186 6.63 -8.71 1.93
N PHE A 187 6.23 -9.76 1.21
CA PHE A 187 7.13 -10.87 0.89
C PHE A 187 8.16 -10.39 -0.14
N ALA A 188 9.44 -10.70 0.05
CA ALA A 188 10.51 -10.35 -0.88
C ALA A 188 11.51 -11.49 -1.06
N ILE A 189 11.96 -11.72 -2.30
CA ILE A 189 13.15 -12.53 -2.60
C ILE A 189 14.38 -11.79 -2.08
N ASP A 190 15.23 -12.46 -1.31
CA ASP A 190 16.36 -11.83 -0.62
C ASP A 190 17.43 -11.35 -1.61
N ASP A 191 17.74 -12.17 -2.62
CA ASP A 191 18.67 -11.82 -3.70
C ASP A 191 18.05 -12.04 -5.09
N PRO A 192 17.33 -11.04 -5.62
CA PRO A 192 16.77 -11.08 -6.96
C PRO A 192 17.81 -11.28 -8.08
N ALA A 193 19.09 -10.96 -7.85
CA ALA A 193 20.15 -11.08 -8.85
C ALA A 193 20.50 -12.55 -9.18
N THR A 194 20.13 -13.48 -8.29
CA THR A 194 20.24 -14.93 -8.53
C THR A 194 19.30 -15.43 -9.64
N GLY A 195 18.32 -14.62 -10.06
CA GLY A 195 17.26 -15.02 -10.99
C GLY A 195 16.13 -15.81 -10.33
N LEU A 196 16.18 -16.04 -9.01
CA LEU A 196 15.09 -16.66 -8.27
C LEU A 196 13.85 -15.77 -8.32
N ARG A 197 12.68 -16.38 -8.56
CA ARG A 197 11.38 -15.69 -8.58
C ARG A 197 10.33 -16.53 -7.87
N LEU A 198 9.33 -15.88 -7.31
CA LEU A 198 8.09 -16.53 -6.94
C LEU A 198 7.23 -16.67 -8.21
N VAL A 199 6.85 -17.89 -8.58
CA VAL A 199 6.10 -18.14 -9.83
C VAL A 199 4.62 -18.42 -9.59
N SER A 200 4.25 -18.81 -8.37
CA SER A 200 2.85 -18.99 -7.99
C SER A 200 2.69 -18.86 -6.48
N TYR A 201 1.45 -18.57 -6.05
CA TYR A 201 1.12 -18.51 -4.63
C TYR A 201 -0.27 -19.06 -4.33
N ARG A 202 -0.48 -19.36 -3.05
CA ARG A 202 -1.79 -19.53 -2.39
C ARG A 202 -1.85 -18.53 -1.24
N LEU A 203 -3.04 -17.97 -1.04
CA LEU A 203 -3.35 -17.23 0.18
C LEU A 203 -4.21 -18.10 1.09
N ARG A 204 -3.97 -18.03 2.39
CA ARG A 204 -4.85 -18.58 3.41
C ARG A 204 -5.38 -17.46 4.28
N LEU A 205 -6.68 -17.49 4.47
CA LEU A 205 -7.40 -16.69 5.45
C LEU A 205 -7.73 -17.58 6.64
N THR A 206 -7.33 -17.14 7.82
CA THR A 206 -7.80 -17.70 9.08
C THR A 206 -8.70 -16.66 9.76
N LEU A 207 -9.95 -17.04 10.00
CA LEU A 207 -10.99 -16.21 10.59
C LEU A 207 -11.14 -16.61 12.05
N TYR A 208 -11.15 -15.64 12.95
CA TYR A 208 -11.26 -15.87 14.38
C TYR A 208 -12.50 -15.22 14.96
N ARG A 209 -13.08 -15.86 15.98
CA ARG A 209 -14.15 -15.29 16.81
C ARG A 209 -14.04 -15.72 18.26
N THR A 210 -14.63 -14.94 19.16
CA THR A 210 -14.76 -15.32 20.57
C THR A 210 -15.50 -16.67 20.69
N PRO A 211 -14.98 -17.64 21.47
CA PRO A 211 -15.58 -18.97 21.61
C PRO A 211 -17.05 -18.95 22.07
N GLY A 212 -17.86 -19.88 21.55
CA GLY A 212 -19.27 -20.01 21.89
C GLY A 212 -20.19 -18.93 21.33
N THR A 213 -19.66 -17.92 20.63
CA THR A 213 -20.47 -16.85 20.03
C THR A 213 -20.93 -17.19 18.61
N ARG A 214 -21.91 -16.43 18.12
CA ARG A 214 -22.30 -16.43 16.69
C ARG A 214 -21.65 -15.32 15.88
N LEU A 215 -20.67 -14.62 16.45
CA LEU A 215 -19.94 -13.56 15.78
C LEU A 215 -19.19 -14.15 14.57
N THR A 216 -18.96 -13.34 13.55
CA THR A 216 -18.11 -13.73 12.43
C THR A 216 -17.50 -12.50 11.78
N PRO A 217 -16.19 -12.52 11.49
CA PRO A 217 -15.65 -11.58 10.53
C PRO A 217 -16.28 -11.90 9.16
N THR A 218 -16.41 -10.87 8.31
CA THR A 218 -16.85 -11.03 6.93
C THR A 218 -15.76 -10.47 6.02
N VAL A 219 -15.14 -11.33 5.21
CA VAL A 219 -14.11 -10.91 4.24
C VAL A 219 -14.74 -10.80 2.86
N TRP A 220 -14.71 -9.62 2.25
CA TRP A 220 -15.30 -9.36 0.93
C TRP A 220 -14.28 -9.42 -0.21
N ARG A 221 -13.00 -9.24 0.12
CA ARG A 221 -11.90 -9.34 -0.83
C ARG A 221 -10.67 -9.88 -0.15
N LEU A 222 -9.99 -10.77 -0.84
CA LEU A 222 -8.60 -11.14 -0.58
C LEU A 222 -7.88 -11.10 -1.91
N GLY A 223 -6.70 -10.52 -1.98
CA GLY A 223 -5.86 -10.57 -3.17
C GLY A 223 -4.41 -10.29 -2.86
N ALA A 224 -3.55 -10.42 -3.87
CA ALA A 224 -2.17 -9.99 -3.77
C ALA A 224 -1.67 -9.47 -5.11
N MET A 225 -0.82 -8.44 -5.02
CA MET A 225 -0.01 -7.93 -6.12
C MET A 225 1.35 -8.61 -6.03
N GLY A 226 1.74 -9.35 -7.08
CA GLY A 226 3.11 -9.81 -7.27
C GLY A 226 3.79 -8.96 -8.33
N SER A 227 5.06 -8.60 -8.12
CA SER A 227 5.79 -7.74 -9.06
C SER A 227 7.26 -8.12 -9.20
N ASP A 228 7.81 -7.81 -10.38
CA ASP A 228 9.24 -7.78 -10.64
C ASP A 228 9.57 -6.47 -11.38
N VAL A 229 9.79 -5.41 -10.60
CA VAL A 229 10.13 -4.09 -11.15
C VAL A 229 11.65 -4.00 -11.24
N PRO A 230 12.23 -3.77 -12.43
CA PRO A 230 13.68 -3.76 -12.59
C PRO A 230 14.33 -2.61 -11.79
N ASP A 231 15.57 -2.83 -11.38
CA ASP A 231 16.43 -1.82 -10.79
C ASP A 231 16.61 -0.64 -11.76
N ARG A 232 16.15 0.54 -11.36
CA ARG A 232 16.19 1.74 -12.19
C ARG A 232 16.24 2.99 -11.34
N PHE A 233 17.13 3.92 -11.70
CA PHE A 233 17.24 5.26 -11.11
C PHE A 233 16.34 6.27 -11.81
N THR A 234 16.01 6.00 -13.07
CA THR A 234 15.10 6.80 -13.86
C THR A 234 14.10 5.93 -14.61
N VAL A 235 13.02 6.56 -15.07
CA VAL A 235 11.95 5.89 -15.84
C VAL A 235 11.70 6.63 -17.16
N PRO A 236 11.15 5.96 -18.19
CA PRO A 236 10.70 6.65 -19.40
C PRO A 236 9.69 7.75 -19.09
N ALA A 237 9.76 8.87 -19.80
CA ALA A 237 8.80 9.96 -19.63
C ALA A 237 7.46 9.60 -20.30
N SER A 238 6.35 9.77 -19.59
CA SER A 238 5.01 9.69 -20.22
C SER A 238 4.61 11.01 -20.85
N THR A 239 3.83 10.92 -21.93
CA THR A 239 3.20 12.10 -22.56
C THR A 239 1.91 12.46 -21.82
N PRO A 240 1.71 13.74 -21.42
CA PRO A 240 0.45 14.19 -20.84
C PRO A 240 -0.76 13.90 -21.74
N GLY A 241 -1.82 13.32 -21.17
CA GLY A 241 -3.05 13.01 -21.90
C GLY A 241 -4.34 13.54 -21.26
N LEU A 242 -4.28 14.11 -20.06
CA LEU A 242 -5.45 14.51 -19.28
C LEU A 242 -5.23 15.84 -18.58
N ALA A 243 -6.24 16.72 -18.62
CA ALA A 243 -6.36 17.90 -17.77
C ALA A 243 -7.65 17.80 -16.96
N ARG A 244 -7.54 17.48 -15.67
CA ARG A 244 -8.68 17.26 -14.77
C ARG A 244 -8.24 17.30 -13.33
N GLU A 245 -9.06 17.85 -12.46
CA GLU A 245 -8.90 17.78 -11.01
C GLU A 245 -10.15 17.19 -10.35
N LEU A 246 -9.95 16.32 -9.37
CA LEU A 246 -10.98 15.76 -8.51
C LEU A 246 -11.07 16.57 -7.22
N ASN A 247 -12.29 16.84 -6.76
CA ASN A 247 -12.54 17.61 -5.53
C ASN A 247 -12.35 16.73 -4.29
N VAL A 248 -11.12 16.29 -4.05
CA VAL A 248 -10.77 15.51 -2.85
C VAL A 248 -10.56 16.46 -1.66
N PRO A 249 -11.17 16.18 -0.50
CA PRO A 249 -10.91 16.93 0.74
C PRO A 249 -9.43 17.01 1.08
N ARG A 250 -9.04 18.04 1.84
CA ARG A 250 -7.64 18.35 2.13
C ARG A 250 -7.43 18.28 3.63
N TYR A 251 -6.53 17.40 4.05
CA TYR A 251 -6.11 17.27 5.44
C TYR A 251 -4.59 17.30 5.52
N SER A 252 -4.07 18.10 6.44
CA SER A 252 -2.67 18.17 6.78
C SER A 252 -2.41 17.31 8.01
N GLN A 253 -1.39 16.46 7.91
CA GLN A 253 -0.92 15.68 9.04
C GLN A 253 -0.24 16.57 10.09
N GLU A 254 0.42 17.66 9.68
CA GLU A 254 1.18 18.54 10.58
C GLU A 254 0.28 19.33 11.54
N THR A 255 -1.03 19.43 11.27
CA THR A 255 -1.99 19.97 12.25
C THR A 255 -2.05 19.14 13.54
N HIS A 256 -1.63 17.88 13.45
CA HIS A 256 -1.62 16.91 14.55
C HIS A 256 -0.24 16.67 15.14
N LYS A 257 0.71 17.56 14.87
CA LYS A 257 2.08 17.45 15.37
C LYS A 257 2.12 17.23 16.89
N GLY A 258 2.73 16.14 17.34
CA GLY A 258 2.80 15.76 18.76
C GLY A 258 1.48 15.37 19.42
N GLN A 259 0.37 15.26 18.68
CA GLN A 259 -0.90 14.73 19.19
C GLN A 259 -0.89 13.20 19.11
N TYR A 260 -1.35 12.51 20.16
CA TYR A 260 -1.31 11.05 20.27
C TYR A 260 0.05 10.43 19.94
N PRO A 261 1.11 10.75 20.71
CA PRO A 261 2.46 10.28 20.43
C PRO A 261 2.61 8.74 20.44
N GLU A 262 1.70 8.02 21.08
CA GLU A 262 1.63 6.56 21.04
C GLU A 262 1.39 5.99 19.63
N TYR A 263 0.91 6.80 18.69
CA TYR A 263 0.74 6.43 17.30
C TYR A 263 1.82 7.09 16.45
N ASP A 264 3.07 6.66 16.57
CA ASP A 264 4.19 7.13 15.72
C ASP A 264 4.57 8.61 15.93
N ASN A 265 4.65 9.04 17.20
CA ASN A 265 4.96 10.41 17.64
C ASN A 265 3.95 11.51 17.24
N GLY A 266 2.85 11.12 16.58
CA GLY A 266 1.79 12.04 16.17
C GLY A 266 1.81 12.34 14.68
N GLY A 267 1.22 13.49 14.32
CA GLY A 267 0.99 13.92 12.94
C GLY A 267 2.21 13.85 12.02
N GLU A 268 3.43 13.98 12.54
CA GLU A 268 4.68 13.93 11.79
C GLU A 268 4.87 12.66 10.94
N ALA A 269 4.19 11.57 11.28
CA ALA A 269 4.29 10.28 10.58
C ALA A 269 2.94 9.78 10.01
N TRP A 270 1.91 10.63 9.95
CA TRP A 270 0.54 10.24 9.58
C TRP A 270 0.20 10.44 8.10
N CYS A 271 1.18 10.53 7.21
CA CYS A 271 0.94 10.75 5.78
C CYS A 271 -0.03 9.73 5.13
N SER A 272 0.11 8.44 5.49
CA SER A 272 -0.70 7.34 4.98
C SER A 272 -2.16 7.39 5.48
N PRO A 273 -2.44 7.45 6.81
CA PRO A 273 -3.82 7.58 7.30
C PRO A 273 -4.48 8.89 6.87
N THR A 274 -3.73 10.00 6.80
CA THR A 274 -4.25 11.29 6.33
C THR A 274 -4.67 11.21 4.86
N SER A 275 -3.81 10.65 3.99
CA SER A 275 -4.15 10.39 2.58
C SER A 275 -5.33 9.44 2.42
N SER A 276 -5.39 8.41 3.25
CA SER A 276 -6.49 7.46 3.26
C SER A 276 -7.81 8.15 3.59
N GLN A 277 -7.83 8.98 4.63
CA GLN A 277 -9.01 9.70 5.08
C GLN A 277 -9.51 10.69 4.02
N MET A 278 -8.61 11.39 3.32
CA MET A 278 -8.97 12.28 2.20
C MET A 278 -9.76 11.53 1.10
N ILE A 279 -9.30 10.35 0.67
CA ILE A 279 -10.01 9.57 -0.36
C ILE A 279 -11.30 8.92 0.17
N ILE A 280 -11.31 8.44 1.41
CA ILE A 280 -12.51 7.87 2.04
C ILE A 280 -13.65 8.91 2.03
N GLU A 281 -13.35 10.16 2.36
CA GLU A 281 -14.31 11.27 2.34
C GLU A 281 -14.66 11.76 0.93
N PHE A 282 -13.73 11.71 -0.02
CA PHE A 282 -14.05 11.93 -1.43
C PHE A 282 -15.16 11.01 -1.92
N TRP A 283 -15.20 9.76 -1.44
CA TRP A 283 -16.28 8.81 -1.74
C TRP A 283 -17.54 9.01 -0.88
N GLY A 284 -17.59 10.07 -0.06
CA GLY A 284 -18.72 10.41 0.80
C GLY A 284 -18.86 9.47 1.99
N ARG A 285 -17.75 9.00 2.56
CA ARG A 285 -17.72 8.18 3.78
C ARG A 285 -16.91 8.90 4.85
N LYS A 286 -17.35 8.80 6.11
CA LYS A 286 -16.65 9.38 7.26
C LYS A 286 -16.94 8.57 8.51
N PRO A 287 -16.06 8.59 9.52
CA PRO A 287 -16.38 8.09 10.85
C PRO A 287 -17.64 8.77 11.40
N SER A 288 -18.42 8.05 12.19
CA SER A 288 -19.56 8.63 12.91
C SER A 288 -19.09 9.46 14.09
N ALA A 289 -19.98 10.30 14.65
CA ALA A 289 -19.65 11.03 15.88
C ALA A 289 -19.31 10.09 17.06
N ALA A 290 -19.89 8.90 17.10
CA ALA A 290 -19.56 7.89 18.10
C ALA A 290 -18.15 7.32 17.89
N ASP A 291 -17.75 7.08 16.64
CA ASP A 291 -16.41 6.59 16.29
C ASP A 291 -15.32 7.62 16.64
N LEU A 292 -15.67 8.90 16.65
CA LEU A 292 -14.77 10.02 16.96
C LEU A 292 -14.80 10.44 18.43
N ALA A 293 -15.70 9.88 19.26
CA ALA A 293 -15.90 10.33 20.64
C ALA A 293 -14.69 10.10 21.56
N TRP A 294 -13.73 9.26 21.15
CA TRP A 294 -12.48 9.06 21.88
C TRP A 294 -11.43 10.15 21.60
N VAL A 295 -11.61 10.93 20.52
CA VAL A 295 -10.66 11.98 20.13
C VAL A 295 -10.87 13.21 21.00
N ASP A 296 -9.77 13.84 21.41
CA ASP A 296 -9.79 15.08 22.19
C ASP A 296 -10.53 16.15 21.37
N PRO A 297 -11.62 16.74 21.91
CA PRO A 297 -12.41 17.72 21.19
C PRO A 297 -11.64 19.02 20.88
N ALA A 298 -10.47 19.25 21.49
CA ALA A 298 -9.60 20.37 21.16
C ALA A 298 -8.80 20.15 19.85
N PHE A 299 -8.67 18.91 19.38
CA PHE A 299 -7.95 18.60 18.16
C PHE A 299 -8.84 18.83 16.94
N ALA A 300 -8.29 19.56 15.95
CA ALA A 300 -8.91 19.66 14.64
C ALA A 300 -8.95 18.29 13.95
N ASP A 301 -9.74 18.15 12.90
CA ASP A 301 -9.74 16.96 12.03
C ASP A 301 -9.70 15.60 12.75
N PRO A 302 -10.63 15.34 13.69
CA PRO A 302 -10.60 14.13 14.53
C PRO A 302 -10.61 12.83 13.72
N GLN A 303 -11.11 12.87 12.49
CA GLN A 303 -11.06 11.77 11.53
C GLN A 303 -9.63 11.33 11.16
N VAL A 304 -8.64 12.23 11.20
CA VAL A 304 -7.24 11.90 10.93
C VAL A 304 -6.62 11.18 12.12
N CYS A 305 -6.88 11.64 13.36
CA CYS A 305 -6.52 10.91 14.58
C CYS A 305 -7.16 9.51 14.61
N HIS A 306 -8.44 9.43 14.23
CA HIS A 306 -9.15 8.16 14.06
C HIS A 306 -8.47 7.26 13.02
N ALA A 307 -8.16 7.77 11.83
CA ALA A 307 -7.46 6.99 10.82
C ALA A 307 -6.09 6.48 11.33
N ALA A 308 -5.29 7.35 11.97
CA ALA A 308 -3.99 6.97 12.52
C ALA A 308 -4.11 5.80 13.51
N ARG A 309 -4.97 5.96 14.54
CA ARG A 309 -5.25 4.89 15.51
C ARG A 309 -5.78 3.61 14.87
N PHE A 310 -6.50 3.67 13.76
CA PHE A 310 -7.11 2.50 13.12
C PHE A 310 -6.25 1.89 11.99
N THR A 311 -5.11 2.50 11.67
CA THR A 311 -4.10 1.96 10.74
C THR A 311 -2.78 1.60 11.41
N PHE A 312 -2.54 2.06 12.64
CA PHE A 312 -1.31 1.79 13.38
C PHE A 312 -1.02 0.29 13.47
N ASP A 313 0.17 -0.12 13.04
CA ASP A 313 0.70 -1.46 13.16
C ASP A 313 1.63 -1.50 14.38
N TYR A 314 1.28 -2.31 15.38
CA TYR A 314 1.99 -2.31 16.66
C TYR A 314 3.36 -2.98 16.61
N GLN A 315 3.65 -3.83 15.61
CA GLN A 315 5.00 -4.40 15.45
C GLN A 315 5.91 -3.46 14.66
N TYR A 316 5.36 -2.82 13.64
CA TYR A 316 6.07 -1.80 12.85
C TYR A 316 6.22 -0.47 13.59
N GLU A 317 5.39 -0.24 14.61
CA GLU A 317 5.30 1.01 15.39
C GLU A 317 4.97 2.23 14.52
N GLY A 318 4.16 2.04 13.47
CA GLY A 318 3.82 3.12 12.56
C GLY A 318 2.50 2.94 11.80
N CYS A 319 2.06 4.01 11.15
CA CYS A 319 0.81 4.04 10.37
C CYS A 319 1.02 3.73 8.88
N GLY A 320 2.25 3.41 8.48
CA GLY A 320 2.70 3.24 7.09
C GLY A 320 2.45 1.86 6.47
N ASN A 321 1.88 0.89 7.20
CA ASN A 321 1.59 -0.46 6.68
C ASN A 321 0.52 -0.39 5.58
N TRP A 322 0.87 -0.78 4.34
CA TRP A 322 0.02 -0.53 3.17
C TRP A 322 -1.29 -1.32 3.20
N PRO A 323 -1.27 -2.65 3.45
CA PRO A 323 -2.49 -3.42 3.54
C PRO A 323 -3.40 -2.99 4.69
N PHE A 324 -2.85 -2.50 5.80
CA PHE A 324 -3.67 -2.03 6.94
C PHE A 324 -4.46 -0.77 6.59
N ASN A 325 -3.86 0.17 5.85
CA ASN A 325 -4.57 1.34 5.34
C ASN A 325 -5.69 0.94 4.36
N ALA A 326 -5.39 0.03 3.42
CA ALA A 326 -6.40 -0.48 2.48
C ALA A 326 -7.55 -1.24 3.19
N ALA A 327 -7.23 -2.01 4.24
CA ALA A 327 -8.21 -2.71 5.05
C ALA A 327 -9.06 -1.75 5.89
N TYR A 328 -8.46 -0.70 6.47
CA TYR A 328 -9.16 0.38 7.17
C TYR A 328 -10.17 1.08 6.25
N ALA A 329 -9.77 1.48 5.04
CA ALA A 329 -10.68 2.09 4.08
C ALA A 329 -11.87 1.16 3.73
N ALA A 330 -11.65 -0.15 3.70
CA ALA A 330 -12.68 -1.13 3.42
C ALA A 330 -13.69 -1.35 4.57
N THR A 331 -13.44 -0.81 5.77
CA THR A 331 -14.40 -0.84 6.89
C THR A 331 -15.60 0.08 6.64
N PHE A 332 -15.43 1.11 5.80
CA PHE A 332 -16.49 2.03 5.44
C PHE A 332 -17.48 1.40 4.46
N LYS A 333 -18.76 1.74 4.65
CA LYS A 333 -19.88 1.16 3.89
C LYS A 333 -19.64 1.29 2.38
N ASP A 334 -19.79 0.18 1.65
CA ASP A 334 -19.68 0.11 0.19
C ASP A 334 -18.39 0.70 -0.39
N LEU A 335 -17.31 0.73 0.40
CA LEU A 335 -15.97 1.08 -0.05
C LEU A 335 -15.08 -0.18 -0.08
N GLN A 336 -14.10 -0.18 -0.98
CA GLN A 336 -13.07 -1.19 -1.03
C GLN A 336 -11.71 -0.57 -1.36
N GLY A 337 -10.65 -1.23 -0.92
CA GLY A 337 -9.27 -0.80 -1.15
C GLY A 337 -8.37 -1.91 -1.65
N VAL A 338 -7.36 -1.53 -2.42
CA VAL A 338 -6.27 -2.41 -2.86
C VAL A 338 -4.93 -1.73 -2.70
N VAL A 339 -3.89 -2.56 -2.56
CA VAL A 339 -2.51 -2.17 -2.80
C VAL A 339 -2.10 -2.75 -4.16
N THR A 340 -1.54 -1.92 -5.03
CA THR A 340 -1.07 -2.34 -6.35
C THR A 340 0.15 -1.51 -6.78
N ARG A 341 0.74 -1.82 -7.93
CA ARG A 341 1.75 -1.00 -8.60
C ARG A 341 1.21 -0.52 -9.94
N LEU A 342 1.46 0.75 -10.25
CA LEU A 342 1.22 1.31 -11.59
C LEU A 342 2.55 1.52 -12.30
N GLY A 343 2.56 1.39 -13.63
CA GLY A 343 3.78 1.41 -14.43
C GLY A 343 4.13 2.80 -14.98
N SER A 344 3.17 3.71 -15.02
CA SER A 344 3.29 5.02 -15.66
C SER A 344 2.30 6.05 -15.10
N LEU A 345 2.53 7.34 -15.36
CA LEU A 345 1.48 8.35 -15.13
C LEU A 345 0.31 8.21 -16.12
N THR A 346 0.48 7.57 -17.28
CA THR A 346 -0.63 7.27 -18.20
C THR A 346 -1.65 6.31 -17.55
N ASP A 347 -1.19 5.33 -16.78
CA ASP A 347 -2.07 4.46 -15.99
C ASP A 347 -2.85 5.26 -14.95
N LEU A 348 -2.18 6.21 -14.30
CA LEU A 348 -2.79 7.06 -13.29
C LEU A 348 -3.79 8.05 -13.90
N GLU A 349 -3.49 8.65 -15.06
CA GLU A 349 -4.43 9.46 -15.85
C GLU A 349 -5.68 8.66 -16.22
N THR A 350 -5.53 7.37 -16.57
CA THR A 350 -6.67 6.48 -16.86
C THR A 350 -7.62 6.37 -15.67
N LEU A 351 -7.07 6.27 -14.44
CA LEU A 351 -7.86 6.22 -13.20
C LEU A 351 -8.50 7.57 -12.86
N ILE A 352 -7.76 8.67 -12.94
CA ILE A 352 -8.28 10.02 -12.68
C ILE A 352 -9.37 10.39 -13.70
N ALA A 353 -9.21 9.99 -14.96
CA ALA A 353 -10.24 10.14 -15.98
C ALA A 353 -11.52 9.38 -15.60
N ALA A 354 -11.44 8.26 -14.89
CA ALA A 354 -12.58 7.53 -14.36
C ALA A 354 -13.08 8.04 -12.99
N GLY A 355 -12.47 9.10 -12.44
CA GLY A 355 -12.82 9.68 -11.14
C GLY A 355 -12.29 8.89 -9.95
N ILE A 356 -11.20 8.15 -10.12
CA ILE A 356 -10.55 7.37 -9.06
C ILE A 356 -9.23 8.07 -8.69
N PRO A 357 -9.14 8.77 -7.54
CA PRO A 357 -7.87 9.27 -7.03
C PRO A 357 -6.98 8.12 -6.55
N ALA A 358 -5.67 8.35 -6.46
CA ALA A 358 -4.72 7.34 -6.00
C ALA A 358 -3.80 7.91 -4.92
N ILE A 359 -3.41 7.07 -3.97
CA ILE A 359 -2.42 7.40 -2.94
C ILE A 359 -1.10 6.79 -3.40
N THR A 360 -0.12 7.60 -3.75
CA THR A 360 1.18 7.15 -4.27
C THR A 360 2.24 7.23 -3.18
N SER A 361 3.08 6.19 -3.10
CA SER A 361 4.26 6.20 -2.24
C SER A 361 5.41 6.94 -2.93
N GLN A 362 6.03 7.88 -2.22
CA GLN A 362 7.11 8.73 -2.71
C GLN A 362 8.37 8.60 -1.87
N SER A 363 9.54 8.74 -2.51
CA SER A 363 10.84 8.80 -1.85
C SER A 363 11.81 9.67 -2.67
N PHE A 364 12.28 10.76 -2.07
CA PHE A 364 13.02 11.81 -2.78
C PHE A 364 13.88 12.65 -1.84
N LEU A 365 14.94 13.26 -2.38
CA LEU A 365 15.66 14.38 -1.78
C LEU A 365 14.95 15.69 -2.11
N ALA A 366 15.17 16.72 -1.29
CA ALA A 366 14.43 17.99 -1.41
C ALA A 366 14.59 18.65 -2.80
N GLU A 367 15.75 18.47 -3.42
CA GLU A 367 16.09 18.96 -4.75
C GLU A 367 15.46 18.15 -5.90
N GLU A 368 14.93 16.96 -5.65
CA GLU A 368 14.36 16.08 -6.68
C GLU A 368 12.87 16.36 -6.96
N LEU A 369 12.20 17.10 -6.08
CA LEU A 369 10.79 17.48 -6.24
C LEU A 369 10.61 18.97 -5.98
N THR A 370 10.61 19.75 -7.06
CA THR A 370 10.49 21.20 -7.01
C THR A 370 9.18 21.60 -6.33
N GLY A 371 9.26 22.50 -5.35
CA GLY A 371 8.11 23.02 -4.63
C GLY A 371 7.65 22.18 -3.43
N ALA A 372 8.27 21.02 -3.18
CA ALA A 372 7.97 20.24 -1.98
C ALA A 372 8.49 20.92 -0.71
N GLY A 373 9.72 21.46 -0.74
CA GLY A 373 10.34 22.14 0.39
C GLY A 373 10.94 21.22 1.47
N TYR A 374 10.94 19.90 1.24
CA TYR A 374 11.51 18.88 2.13
C TYR A 374 11.94 17.66 1.30
N GLY A 375 12.73 16.76 1.90
CA GLY A 375 13.02 15.43 1.37
C GLY A 375 12.51 14.34 2.31
N THR A 376 12.32 13.12 1.80
CA THR A 376 11.78 11.99 2.56
C THR A 376 12.31 10.63 2.10
N ALA A 377 12.48 9.70 3.04
CA ALA A 377 12.74 8.30 2.76
C ALA A 377 11.47 7.54 2.32
N GLY A 378 10.29 8.02 2.71
CA GLY A 378 8.99 7.46 2.39
C GLY A 378 7.87 8.42 2.78
N HIS A 379 6.95 8.70 1.88
CA HIS A 379 5.82 9.61 2.11
C HIS A 379 4.64 9.25 1.22
N LEU A 380 3.42 9.31 1.74
CA LEU A 380 2.21 9.00 0.99
C LEU A 380 1.52 10.30 0.61
N MET A 381 1.24 10.46 -0.68
CA MET A 381 0.59 11.65 -1.24
C MET A 381 -0.57 11.24 -2.12
N THR A 382 -1.64 12.02 -2.12
CA THR A 382 -2.85 11.71 -2.91
C THR A 382 -2.81 12.46 -4.24
N VAL A 383 -2.71 11.75 -5.37
CA VAL A 383 -2.87 12.36 -6.70
C VAL A 383 -4.36 12.53 -6.99
N ILE A 384 -4.75 13.78 -7.26
CA ILE A 384 -6.14 14.18 -7.46
C ILE A 384 -6.39 14.71 -8.87
N GLY A 385 -5.34 14.91 -9.67
CA GLY A 385 -5.50 15.51 -10.98
C GLY A 385 -4.22 15.79 -11.73
N PHE A 386 -4.41 16.39 -12.90
CA PHE A 386 -3.37 16.87 -13.79
C PHE A 386 -3.77 18.24 -14.35
N THR A 387 -2.80 19.15 -14.48
CA THR A 387 -2.99 20.47 -15.11
C THR A 387 -3.10 20.34 -16.63
N ALA A 388 -3.39 21.45 -17.33
CA ALA A 388 -3.37 21.50 -18.80
C ALA A 388 -1.99 21.16 -19.40
N ASP A 389 -0.92 21.53 -18.71
CA ASP A 389 0.47 21.24 -19.11
C ASP A 389 0.92 19.82 -18.72
N GLY A 390 0.05 19.06 -18.02
CA GLY A 390 0.31 17.68 -17.62
C GLY A 390 1.00 17.51 -16.26
N ASP A 391 1.18 18.59 -15.52
CA ASP A 391 1.76 18.56 -14.17
C ASP A 391 0.80 17.93 -13.17
N VAL A 392 1.35 17.27 -12.16
CA VAL A 392 0.59 16.46 -11.20
C VAL A 392 -0.01 17.37 -10.15
N ILE A 393 -1.33 17.31 -9.99
CA ILE A 393 -2.05 17.95 -8.89
C ILE A 393 -2.19 16.92 -7.77
N ALA A 394 -1.55 17.18 -6.64
CA ALA A 394 -1.55 16.27 -5.49
C ALA A 394 -1.94 16.99 -4.20
N ASN A 395 -2.67 16.29 -3.34
CA ASN A 395 -2.80 16.65 -1.94
C ASN A 395 -1.62 16.03 -1.18
N ASP A 396 -0.67 16.88 -0.78
CA ASP A 396 0.48 16.55 0.05
C ASP A 396 0.14 16.78 1.54
N PRO A 397 -0.07 15.71 2.34
CA PRO A 397 -0.43 15.87 3.74
C PRO A 397 0.68 16.52 4.58
N ASN A 398 1.95 16.49 4.14
CA ASN A 398 3.05 17.20 4.79
C ASN A 398 3.05 18.69 4.40
N SER A 399 2.05 19.39 4.94
CA SER A 399 1.76 20.79 4.69
C SER A 399 1.40 21.46 6.02
N PRO A 400 1.72 22.75 6.24
CA PRO A 400 1.49 23.38 7.55
C PRO A 400 0.01 23.53 7.92
N THR A 401 -0.90 23.58 6.94
CA THR A 401 -2.35 23.69 7.14
C THR A 401 -3.10 22.93 6.05
N ASN A 402 -4.42 22.69 6.24
CA ASN A 402 -5.28 22.05 5.24
C ASN A 402 -5.34 22.80 3.91
N GLU A 403 -5.28 24.13 3.94
CA GLU A 403 -5.32 24.97 2.73
C GLU A 403 -4.07 24.78 1.88
N ALA A 404 -2.91 24.56 2.52
CA ALA A 404 -1.62 24.39 1.87
C ALA A 404 -1.37 22.98 1.29
N VAL A 405 -2.26 22.02 1.58
CA VAL A 405 -2.14 20.60 1.16
C VAL A 405 -2.13 20.44 -0.35
N ARG A 406 -2.93 21.22 -1.09
CA ARG A 406 -2.97 21.08 -2.55
C ARG A 406 -1.74 21.71 -3.18
N ARG A 407 -0.95 20.91 -3.88
CA ARG A 407 0.26 21.31 -4.59
C ARG A 407 0.21 20.85 -6.05
N ILE A 408 1.00 21.53 -6.89
CA ILE A 408 1.22 21.18 -8.29
C ILE A 408 2.71 20.86 -8.42
N TYR A 409 3.01 19.67 -8.91
CA TYR A 409 4.38 19.19 -9.09
C TYR A 409 4.66 18.94 -10.56
N ARG A 410 5.90 19.24 -10.94
CA ARG A 410 6.38 18.98 -12.30
C ARG A 410 6.24 17.49 -12.61
N ARG A 411 5.57 17.20 -13.72
CA ARG A 411 5.28 15.82 -14.14
C ARG A 411 6.51 14.92 -14.12
N ARG A 412 7.61 15.40 -14.71
CA ARG A 412 8.81 14.59 -14.91
C ARG A 412 9.48 14.22 -13.58
N GLU A 413 9.54 15.17 -12.66
CA GLU A 413 10.10 14.98 -11.32
C GLU A 413 9.28 13.94 -10.55
N TRP A 414 7.95 14.15 -10.49
CA TRP A 414 7.02 13.22 -9.85
C TRP A 414 7.10 11.80 -10.41
N GLU A 415 7.04 11.67 -11.74
CA GLU A 415 7.08 10.39 -12.41
C GLU A 415 8.34 9.61 -12.07
N ASN A 416 9.47 10.31 -12.03
CA ASN A 416 10.75 9.70 -11.73
C ASN A 416 10.82 9.21 -10.28
N ILE A 417 10.45 10.06 -9.31
CA ILE A 417 10.55 9.72 -7.89
C ILE A 417 9.57 8.62 -7.48
N TRP A 418 8.41 8.53 -8.14
CA TRP A 418 7.40 7.52 -7.88
C TRP A 418 7.72 6.18 -8.50
N LEU A 419 8.18 6.15 -9.75
CA LEU A 419 8.27 4.89 -10.50
C LEU A 419 9.66 4.23 -10.42
N ARG A 420 10.71 4.96 -10.01
CA ARG A 420 12.05 4.39 -9.82
C ARG A 420 12.10 3.41 -8.64
N THR A 421 12.99 2.42 -8.73
CA THR A 421 13.22 1.41 -7.69
C THR A 421 14.53 1.63 -6.95
N LYS A 422 15.42 2.47 -7.48
CA LYS A 422 16.68 2.89 -6.84
C LYS A 422 16.80 4.40 -6.82
N ARG A 423 17.44 4.92 -5.79
CA ARG A 423 17.85 6.33 -5.69
C ARG A 423 19.10 6.47 -4.84
N TYR A 424 19.76 7.61 -4.94
CA TYR A 424 20.78 8.00 -3.97
C TYR A 424 20.10 8.70 -2.79
N ASN A 425 20.52 8.40 -1.57
CA ASN A 425 20.16 9.18 -0.39
C ASN A 425 21.12 10.36 -0.20
N ALA A 426 20.89 11.19 0.84
CA ALA A 426 21.72 12.38 1.09
C ALA A 426 23.21 12.07 1.35
N ALA A 427 23.52 10.83 1.74
CA ALA A 427 24.89 10.34 1.93
C ALA A 427 25.49 9.73 0.65
N GLY A 428 24.81 9.80 -0.50
CA GLY A 428 25.26 9.21 -1.75
C GLY A 428 25.16 7.68 -1.82
N LYS A 429 24.48 7.03 -0.87
CA LYS A 429 24.26 5.57 -0.88
C LYS A 429 23.04 5.22 -1.73
N VAL A 430 23.14 4.15 -2.51
CA VAL A 430 21.99 3.57 -3.23
C VAL A 430 21.02 2.97 -2.22
N VAL A 431 19.78 3.43 -2.26
CA VAL A 431 18.64 2.97 -1.45
C VAL A 431 17.44 2.68 -2.35
N SER A 432 16.43 1.99 -1.82
CA SER A 432 15.22 1.66 -2.55
C SER A 432 14.35 2.90 -2.84
N GLY A 433 13.77 2.93 -4.03
CA GLY A 433 12.63 3.78 -4.40
C GLY A 433 11.33 2.99 -4.29
N THR A 434 10.21 3.63 -4.62
CA THR A 434 8.88 3.06 -4.34
C THR A 434 8.38 2.15 -5.46
N GLY A 435 8.91 2.28 -6.68
CA GLY A 435 8.61 1.39 -7.81
C GLY A 435 7.13 1.39 -8.23
N GLY A 436 6.42 2.51 -8.03
CA GLY A 436 5.04 2.68 -8.48
C GLY A 436 3.97 2.13 -7.55
N VAL A 437 4.29 1.73 -6.31
CA VAL A 437 3.27 1.29 -5.34
C VAL A 437 2.27 2.41 -5.08
N CYS A 438 0.99 2.03 -5.03
CA CYS A 438 -0.09 2.92 -4.68
C CYS A 438 -1.26 2.19 -4.03
N TYR A 439 -2.13 2.97 -3.39
CA TYR A 439 -3.44 2.51 -2.94
C TYR A 439 -4.51 3.04 -3.87
N LEU A 440 -5.48 2.19 -4.18
CA LEU A 440 -6.68 2.60 -4.89
C LEU A 440 -7.89 2.26 -4.05
N TYR A 441 -8.65 3.29 -3.67
CA TYR A 441 -9.94 3.12 -3.00
C TYR A 441 -11.06 3.52 -3.95
N PHE A 442 -12.07 2.68 -4.03
CA PHE A 442 -13.18 2.84 -4.95
C PHE A 442 -14.44 2.16 -4.44
N PRO A 443 -15.63 2.51 -4.95
CA PRO A 443 -16.87 1.88 -4.51
C PRO A 443 -16.85 0.36 -4.68
N ALA A 444 -17.54 -0.36 -3.79
CA ALA A 444 -17.77 -1.81 -3.89
C ALA A 444 -18.45 -2.21 -5.21
N ARG A 445 -19.19 -1.27 -5.82
CA ARG A 445 -19.85 -1.39 -7.11
C ARG A 445 -19.36 -0.27 -8.05
N PRO A 446 -18.17 -0.41 -8.66
CA PRO A 446 -17.66 0.58 -9.60
C PRO A 446 -18.58 0.68 -10.82
N THR A 447 -18.71 1.87 -11.41
CA THR A 447 -19.43 2.09 -12.69
C THR A 447 -18.73 1.35 -13.83
N SER A 448 -19.39 1.20 -15.00
CA SER A 448 -18.74 0.59 -16.17
C SER A 448 -17.45 1.30 -16.59
N ARG A 449 -17.41 2.63 -16.50
CA ARG A 449 -16.20 3.43 -16.79
C ARG A 449 -15.08 3.15 -15.79
N GLN A 450 -15.41 3.09 -14.50
CA GLN A 450 -14.45 2.77 -13.44
C GLN A 450 -13.92 1.34 -13.57
N ARG A 451 -14.79 0.37 -13.89
CA ARG A 451 -14.37 -1.01 -14.16
C ARG A 451 -13.39 -1.08 -15.33
N ALA A 452 -13.69 -0.41 -16.44
CA ALA A 452 -12.80 -0.37 -17.59
C ALA A 452 -11.42 0.21 -17.23
N ALA A 453 -11.38 1.30 -16.47
CA ALA A 453 -10.13 1.91 -16.01
C ALA A 453 -9.34 0.99 -15.07
N LEU A 454 -10.00 0.38 -14.08
CA LEU A 454 -9.38 -0.58 -13.16
C LEU A 454 -8.84 -1.82 -13.89
N ALA A 455 -9.56 -2.33 -14.88
CA ALA A 455 -9.12 -3.47 -15.70
C ALA A 455 -7.92 -3.10 -16.59
N ALA A 456 -7.92 -1.89 -17.17
CA ALA A 456 -6.81 -1.40 -17.98
C ALA A 456 -5.49 -1.40 -17.21
N VAL A 457 -5.54 -0.99 -15.93
CA VAL A 457 -4.37 -0.98 -15.02
C VAL A 457 -4.18 -2.29 -14.23
N GLY A 458 -4.95 -3.34 -14.55
CA GLY A 458 -4.76 -4.69 -13.99
C GLY A 458 -5.27 -4.91 -12.56
N VAL A 459 -6.24 -4.14 -12.07
CA VAL A 459 -6.76 -4.23 -10.68
C VAL A 459 -7.99 -5.15 -10.55
N ILE A 460 -8.71 -5.42 -11.64
CA ILE A 460 -9.91 -6.29 -11.67
C ILE A 460 -9.91 -7.26 -12.84
#